data_AF-K2F1H5-F1
#
_entry.id   AF-K2F1H5-F1
#
_cell.length_a   1.000
_cell.length_b   1.000
_cell.length_c   1.000
_cell.angle_alpha   90.00
_cell.angle_beta   90.00
_cell.angle_gamma   90.00
#
_symmetry.space_group_name_H-M   'P 1'
#
loop_
_entity.id
_entity.type
_entity.pdbx_description
1 polymer ?
#
loop_
_entity_poly.entity_id
_entity_poly.type
_entity_poly.pdbx_seq_one_letter_code
_entity_poly.pdbx_strand_id
1 'polypeptide(L)' 'MLIDLNTASFDELDSLPQVGQATAENIIANRPYNNIDELITKKIVRKSVYEKIKDKIAVK' A
#
# COMPACT_ATOMS: atom_id res chain seq x y z
N MET A 1 1.85 4.66 -14.19
CA MET A 1 1.70 5.66 -13.11
C MET A 1 1.68 4.88 -11.80
N LEU A 2 2.46 5.27 -10.79
CA LEU A 2 2.55 4.56 -9.50
C LEU A 2 1.69 5.25 -8.45
N ILE A 3 1.04 4.47 -7.60
CA ILE A 3 0.23 4.93 -6.48
C ILE A 3 1.15 5.23 -5.30
N ASP A 4 1.09 6.45 -4.77
CA ASP A 4 1.95 6.88 -3.68
C ASP A 4 1.39 6.48 -2.31
N LEU A 5 2.13 5.71 -1.52
CA LEU A 5 1.65 5.20 -0.25
C LEU A 5 1.32 6.29 0.79
N ASN A 6 1.94 7.46 0.68
CA ASN A 6 1.79 8.57 1.64
C ASN A 6 0.69 9.54 1.23
N THR A 7 0.35 9.63 -0.05
CA THR A 7 -0.55 10.68 -0.58
C THR A 7 -1.74 10.16 -1.38
N ALA A 8 -1.74 8.89 -1.80
CA ALA A 8 -2.83 8.32 -2.56
C ALA A 8 -4.18 8.44 -1.83
N SER A 9 -5.24 8.59 -2.62
CA SER A 9 -6.61 8.50 -2.13
C SER A 9 -6.94 7.07 -1.68
N PHE A 10 -8.04 6.94 -0.92
CA PHE A 10 -8.56 5.63 -0.53
C PHE A 10 -8.90 4.78 -1.76
N ASP A 11 -9.59 5.33 -2.76
CA ASP A 11 -10.01 4.60 -3.95
C ASP A 11 -8.83 4.08 -4.78
N GLU A 12 -7.73 4.86 -4.87
CA GLU A 12 -6.51 4.40 -5.53
C GLU A 12 -5.91 3.19 -4.81
N LEU A 13 -5.85 3.21 -3.47
CA LEU A 13 -5.34 2.10 -2.69
C LEU A 13 -6.28 0.87 -2.75
N ASP A 14 -7.59 1.07 -2.66
CA ASP A 14 -8.59 0.01 -2.74
C ASP A 14 -8.58 -0.69 -4.11
N SER A 15 -8.27 0.06 -5.18
CA SER A 15 -8.14 -0.48 -6.53
C SER A 15 -6.94 -1.43 -6.73
N LEU A 16 -6.00 -1.49 -5.76
CA LEU A 16 -4.85 -2.38 -5.84
C LEU A 16 -5.26 -3.85 -5.68
N PRO A 17 -4.68 -4.77 -6.49
CA PRO A 17 -5.00 -6.19 -6.39
C PRO A 17 -4.81 -6.75 -4.97
N GLN A 18 -5.86 -7.36 -4.42
CA GLN A 18 -5.88 -7.98 -3.08
C GLN A 18 -5.64 -7.04 -1.89
N VAL A 19 -5.78 -5.71 -2.06
CA VAL A 19 -5.78 -4.74 -0.95
C VAL A 19 -7.19 -4.68 -0.36
N GLY A 20 -8.17 -4.16 -1.10
CA GLY A 20 -9.53 -4.00 -0.58
C GLY A 20 -9.65 -2.99 0.57
N GLN A 21 -10.88 -2.68 0.97
CA GLN A 21 -11.18 -1.58 1.89
C GLN A 21 -10.37 -1.62 3.19
N ALA A 22 -10.35 -2.76 3.87
CA ALA A 22 -9.70 -2.88 5.17
C ALA A 22 -8.18 -2.66 5.07
N THR A 23 -7.52 -3.10 4.00
CA THR A 23 -6.08 -2.87 3.83
C THR A 23 -5.83 -1.44 3.37
N ALA A 24 -6.66 -0.85 2.52
CA ALA A 24 -6.55 0.56 2.13
C ALA A 24 -6.65 1.49 3.34
N GLU A 25 -7.62 1.27 4.25
CA GLU A 25 -7.75 1.98 5.53
C GLU A 25 -6.49 1.82 6.39
N ASN A 26 -5.98 0.59 6.52
CA ASN A 26 -4.75 0.33 7.28
C ASN A 26 -3.53 1.01 6.67
N ILE A 27 -3.42 1.08 5.34
CA ILE A 27 -2.33 1.79 4.67
C ILE A 27 -2.37 3.27 5.06
N ILE A 28 -3.54 3.92 4.97
CA ILE A 28 -3.73 5.33 5.31
C ILE A 28 -3.41 5.59 6.79
N ALA A 29 -3.92 4.75 7.69
CA ALA A 29 -3.73 4.90 9.13
C ALA A 29 -2.27 4.77 9.59
N ASN A 30 -1.42 4.07 8.82
CA ASN A 30 -0.02 3.80 9.18
C ASN A 30 1.01 4.64 8.39
N ARG A 31 0.53 5.68 7.68
CA ARG A 31 1.38 6.72 7.12
C ARG A 31 2.16 7.46 8.22
N PRO A 32 3.37 7.96 7.95
CA PRO A 32 4.10 7.87 6.68
C PRO A 32 4.89 6.55 6.53
N TYR A 33 5.20 6.22 5.28
CA TYR A 33 6.11 5.17 4.86
C TYR A 33 7.39 5.78 4.30
N ASN A 34 8.55 5.20 4.64
CA ASN A 34 9.84 5.61 4.08
C ASN A 34 10.20 4.88 2.79
N ASN A 35 9.67 3.69 2.59
CA ASN A 35 9.83 2.87 1.38
C ASN A 35 8.66 1.87 1.28
N ILE A 36 8.55 1.20 0.14
CA ILE A 36 7.44 0.27 -0.14
C ILE A 36 7.52 -1.03 0.68
N ASP A 37 8.71 -1.45 1.11
CA ASP A 37 8.90 -2.68 1.90
C ASP A 37 8.30 -2.57 3.30
N GLU A 38 8.07 -1.34 3.79
CA GLU A 38 7.41 -1.10 5.06
C GLU A 38 5.98 -1.65 5.15
N LEU A 39 5.32 -1.90 4.01
CA LEU A 39 4.03 -2.61 3.99
C LEU A 39 4.15 -4.03 4.57
N ILE A 40 5.30 -4.69 4.40
CA ILE A 40 5.57 -6.00 5.01
C ILE A 40 6.07 -5.84 6.45
N THR A 41 7.04 -4.96 6.69
CA THR A 41 7.68 -4.86 8.02
C THR A 41 6.71 -4.34 9.09
N LYS A 42 5.80 -3.43 8.72
CA LYS A 42 4.68 -2.96 9.58
C LYS A 42 3.49 -3.92 9.56
N LYS A 43 3.57 -5.04 8.83
CA LYS A 43 2.53 -6.08 8.73
C LYS A 43 1.18 -5.56 8.19
N ILE A 44 1.23 -4.55 7.32
CA ILE A 44 0.03 -4.01 6.65
C ILE A 44 -0.49 -5.02 5.63
N VAL A 45 0.41 -5.69 4.90
CA VAL A 45 0.08 -6.73 3.92
C VAL A 45 0.93 -7.97 4.12
N ARG A 46 0.43 -9.12 3.66
CA ARG A 46 1.23 -10.34 3.54
C ARG A 46 2.18 -10.24 2.35
N LYS A 47 3.27 -11.00 2.38
CA LYS A 47 4.25 -11.06 1.28
C LYS A 47 3.60 -11.37 -0.08
N SER A 48 2.63 -12.27 -0.13
CA SER A 48 1.93 -12.61 -1.38
C SER A 48 1.15 -11.44 -1.99
N VAL A 49 0.59 -10.56 -1.17
CA VAL A 49 -0.11 -9.34 -1.62
C VAL A 49 0.93 -8.32 -2.08
N TYR A 50 1.98 -8.10 -1.29
CA TYR A 50 3.08 -7.19 -1.63
C TYR A 50 3.67 -7.49 -3.01
N GLU A 51 4.01 -8.75 -3.29
CA GLU A 51 4.58 -9.15 -4.60
C GLU A 51 3.65 -8.83 -5.79
N LYS A 52 2.34 -8.70 -5.58
CA LYS A 52 1.37 -8.36 -6.62
C LYS A 52 1.18 -6.85 -6.83
N ILE A 53 1.60 -6.04 -5.86
CA ILE A 53 1.37 -4.59 -5.86
C ILE A 53 2.66 -3.77 -5.89
N LYS A 54 3.83 -4.35 -5.57
CA LYS A 54 5.10 -3.61 -5.44
C LYS A 54 5.48 -2.79 -6.68
N ASP A 55 5.16 -3.28 -7.87
CA ASP A 55 5.44 -2.59 -9.14
C ASP A 55 4.37 -1.54 -9.53
N LYS A 56 3.35 -1.37 -8.68
CA LYS A 56 2.24 -0.40 -8.85
C LYS A 56 2.26 0.72 -7.83
N ILE A 57 3.14 0.64 -6.83
CA ILE A 57 3.22 1.57 -5.70
C ILE A 57 4.57 2.27 -5.66
N ALA A 58 4.61 3.42 -4.99
CA ALA A 58 5.83 4.18 -4.74
C ALA A 58 5.75 4.90 -3.39
N VAL A 59 6.90 5.39 -2.94
CA VAL A 59 7.04 6.39 -1.89
C VAL A 59 7.82 7.56 -2.51
N LYS A 60 7.30 8.78 -2.38
CA LYS A 60 7.96 10.02 -2.83
C LYS A 60 8.07 11.03 -1.71
#